data_AF-A0A2E8YQP9-F1
#
_entry.id   AF-A0A2E8YQP9-F1
#
_cell.length_a   1.000
_cell.length_b   1.000
_cell.length_c   1.000
_cell.angle_alpha   90.00
_cell.angle_beta   90.00
_cell.angle_gamma   90.00
#
_symmetry.space_group_name_H-M   'P 1'
#
loop_
_entity.id
_entity.type
_entity.pdbx_description
1 polymer ?
#
loop_
_entity_poly.entity_id
_entity_poly.type
_entity_poly.pdbx_seq_one_letter_code
_entity_poly.pdbx_strand_id
1 'polypeptide(L)'
;MKSNIPRICVISATPLTMFFFFSEHLRRLSKWADVTVVYNKSCDLEVQPINAPVAVKHINIKRSISLVSDICAVFSLIFFLKR
;
A
#
# COMPACT_ATOMS: atom_id res chain seq x y z
N MET A 1 -21.72 18.33 -11.65
CA MET A 1 -20.92 17.09 -11.75
C MET A 1 -20.58 16.63 -10.34
N LYS A 2 -21.04 15.45 -9.89
CA LYS A 2 -20.43 14.81 -8.72
C LYS A 2 -18.99 14.47 -9.13
N SER A 3 -17.99 15.20 -8.63
CA SER A 3 -16.60 14.79 -8.78
C SER A 3 -16.44 13.48 -8.02
N ASN A 4 -16.53 12.35 -8.72
CA ASN A 4 -16.18 11.07 -8.13
C ASN A 4 -14.69 11.17 -7.78
N ILE A 5 -14.40 11.24 -6.48
CA ILE A 5 -13.03 11.24 -5.96
C ILE A 5 -12.35 9.97 -6.47
N PRO A 6 -11.23 10.06 -7.21
CA PRO A 6 -10.53 8.90 -7.72
C PRO A 6 -10.03 8.01 -6.57
N ARG A 7 -10.12 6.69 -6.75
CA ARG A 7 -9.60 5.71 -5.79
C ARG A 7 -8.28 5.16 -6.31
N ILE A 8 -7.22 5.33 -5.53
CA ILE A 8 -5.85 4.95 -5.92
C ILE A 8 -5.29 3.96 -4.89
N CYS A 9 -4.78 2.83 -5.38
CA CYS A 9 -4.09 1.84 -4.57
C CYS A 9 -2.60 1.84 -4.93
N VAL A 10 -1.74 2.17 -3.96
CA VAL A 10 -0.28 2.12 -4.12
C VAL A 10 0.24 0.87 -3.43
N ILE A 11 0.95 0.02 -4.16
CA ILE A 11 1.41 -1.29 -3.67
C ILE A 11 2.94 -1.31 -3.63
N SER A 12 3.53 -1.75 -2.51
CA SER A 12 4.98 -2.00 -2.36
C SER A 12 5.21 -3.26 -1.54
N ALA A 13 6.33 -3.94 -1.79
CA ALA A 13 6.76 -5.05 -0.93
C ALA A 13 7.27 -4.58 0.44
N THR A 14 7.90 -3.39 0.53
CA THR A 14 8.56 -2.92 1.75
C THR A 14 7.94 -1.61 2.28
N PRO A 15 7.84 -1.43 3.61
CA PRO A 15 7.45 -0.15 4.21
C PRO A 15 8.50 0.93 4.01
N LEU A 16 9.78 0.56 3.94
CA LEU A 16 10.90 1.49 3.76
C LEU A 16 10.70 2.37 2.53
N THR A 17 10.32 1.77 1.39
CA THR A 17 10.06 2.52 0.16
C THR A 17 8.92 3.53 0.33
N MET A 18 7.88 3.14 1.05
CA MET A 18 6.71 3.98 1.28
C MET A 18 7.04 5.18 2.16
N PHE A 19 7.79 4.95 3.24
CA PHE A 19 8.18 5.99 4.18
C PHE A 19 9.16 6.99 3.56
N PHE A 20 10.28 6.53 3.01
CA PHE A 20 11.35 7.43 2.55
C PHE A 20 11.03 8.14 1.24
N PHE A 21 10.45 7.45 0.26
CA PHE A 21 10.29 8.00 -1.09
C PHE A 21 8.87 8.50 -1.38
N PHE A 22 7.87 7.90 -0.76
CA PHE A 22 6.48 8.14 -1.12
C PHE A 22 5.69 8.98 -0.11
N SER A 23 6.19 9.26 1.11
CA SER A 23 5.41 10.01 2.12
C SER A 23 4.85 11.34 1.59
N GLU A 24 5.68 12.18 0.98
CA GLU A 24 5.22 13.45 0.41
C GLU A 24 4.30 13.25 -0.80
N HIS A 25 4.58 12.25 -1.65
CA HIS A 25 3.74 11.91 -2.79
C HIS A 25 2.35 11.47 -2.35
N LEU A 26 2.27 10.59 -1.36
CA LEU A 26 1.04 10.09 -0.75
C LEU A 26 0.26 11.24 -0.11
N ARG A 27 0.93 12.15 0.62
CA ARG A 27 0.33 13.35 1.20
C ARG A 27 -0.26 14.28 0.14
N ARG A 28 0.37 14.39 -1.04
CA ARG A 28 -0.16 15.22 -2.15
C ARG A 28 -1.29 14.52 -2.89
N LEU A 29 -1.19 13.21 -3.12
CA LEU A 29 -2.26 12.42 -3.75
C LEU A 29 -3.52 12.43 -2.88
N SER A 30 -3.39 12.28 -1.56
CA SER A 30 -4.51 12.22 -0.63
C SER A 30 -5.34 13.51 -0.55
N LYS A 31 -4.87 14.61 -1.16
CA LYS A 31 -5.63 15.87 -1.21
C LYS A 31 -6.80 15.83 -2.19
N TRP A 32 -6.75 14.95 -3.18
CA TRP A 32 -7.74 14.91 -4.26
C TRP A 32 -8.19 13.48 -4.63
N ALA A 33 -7.53 12.46 -4.11
CA ALA A 33 -7.86 11.05 -4.29
C ALA A 33 -8.02 10.34 -2.95
N ASP A 34 -8.85 9.30 -2.92
CA ASP A 34 -8.92 8.32 -1.85
C ASP A 34 -7.78 7.31 -2.04
N VAL A 35 -6.76 7.41 -1.19
CA VAL A 35 -5.51 6.64 -1.35
C VAL A 35 -5.44 5.52 -0.31
N THR A 36 -5.26 4.30 -0.80
CA THR A 36 -4.88 3.15 0.02
C THR A 36 -3.47 2.70 -0.32
N VAL A 37 -2.67 2.40 0.70
CA VAL A 37 -1.32 1.86 0.56
C VAL A 37 -1.30 0.42 1.04
N VAL A 38 -0.82 -0.48 0.20
CA VAL A 38 -0.67 -1.90 0.48
C VAL A 38 0.81 -2.23 0.60
N TYR A 39 1.22 -2.76 1.75
CA TYR A 39 2.58 -3.27 1.93
C TYR A 39 2.69 -4.29 3.06
N ASN A 40 3.84 -4.95 3.13
CA ASN A 40 4.14 -5.87 4.21
C ASN A 40 4.61 -5.15 5.47
N LYS A 41 3.69 -4.84 6.38
CA LYS A 41 4.01 -4.27 7.71
C LYS A 41 4.96 -5.11 8.58
N SER A 42 5.10 -6.40 8.29
CA SER A 42 5.98 -7.29 9.05
C SER A 42 7.44 -7.22 8.58
N CYS A 43 7.70 -6.51 7.49
CA CYS A 43 9.04 -6.20 7.00
C CYS A 43 9.47 -4.85 7.58
N ASP A 44 10.77 -4.69 7.88
CA ASP A 44 11.38 -3.46 8.39
C ASP A 44 10.63 -2.82 9.59
N LEU A 45 10.48 -3.56 10.70
CA LEU A 45 9.72 -3.14 11.90
C LEU A 45 10.19 -1.82 12.52
N GLU A 46 11.43 -1.41 12.25
CA GLU A 46 12.03 -0.16 12.74
C GLU A 46 11.62 1.07 11.92
N VAL A 47 10.97 0.87 10.76
CA VAL A 47 10.53 1.96 9.90
C VAL A 47 9.32 2.65 10.51
N GLN A 48 9.41 3.97 10.65
CA GLN A 48 8.30 4.79 11.13
C GLN A 48 7.07 4.65 10.24
N PRO A 49 5.86 4.78 10.80
CA PRO A 49 4.64 4.75 10.01
C PRO A 49 4.63 5.88 8.95
N ILE A 50 3.94 5.63 7.83
CA ILE A 50 3.74 6.61 6.77
C ILE A 50 3.11 7.87 7.34
N ASN A 51 3.76 9.02 7.17
CA ASN A 51 3.28 10.32 7.61
C ASN A 51 2.37 10.98 6.55
N ALA A 52 1.26 10.30 6.20
CA ALA A 52 0.26 10.80 5.25
C ALA A 52 -1.13 10.29 5.63
N PRO A 53 -2.21 11.05 5.35
CA PRO A 53 -3.58 10.64 5.68
C PRO A 53 -4.10 9.62 4.64
N VAL A 54 -3.53 8.42 4.65
CA VAL A 54 -3.83 7.34 3.72
C VAL A 54 -4.25 6.08 4.47
N ALA A 55 -5.17 5.31 3.90
CA ALA A 55 -5.52 4.00 4.45
C ALA A 55 -4.35 3.03 4.25
N VAL A 56 -4.06 2.19 5.23
CA VAL A 56 -2.97 1.21 5.13
C VAL A 56 -3.49 -0.21 5.26
N LYS A 57 -3.23 -1.02 4.24
CA LYS A 57 -3.56 -2.45 4.22
C LYS A 57 -2.29 -3.30 4.27
N HIS A 58 -2.24 -4.18 5.26
CA HIS A 58 -1.19 -5.20 5.33
C HIS A 58 -1.50 -6.34 4.36
N ILE A 59 -0.53 -6.68 3.51
CA ILE A 59 -0.48 -7.93 2.74
C ILE A 59 0.96 -8.43 2.82
N ASN A 60 1.13 -9.73 3.03
CA ASN A 60 2.44 -10.36 3.17
C ASN A 60 3.15 -10.52 1.81
N ILE A 61 3.41 -9.39 1.14
CA ILE A 61 4.20 -9.31 -0.08
C ILE A 61 5.67 -9.44 0.32
N LYS A 62 6.38 -10.39 -0.29
CA LYS A 62 7.81 -10.58 -0.03
C LYS A 62 8.63 -9.89 -1.10
N ARG A 63 9.82 -9.39 -0.72
CA ARG A 63 10.79 -8.86 -1.68
C ARG A 63 11.48 -9.96 -2.48
N SER A 64 11.76 -11.10 -1.83
CA SER A 64 12.27 -12.30 -2.50
C SER A 64 11.12 -13.10 -3.11
N ILE A 65 11.42 -13.76 -4.24
CA ILE A 65 10.46 -14.65 -4.92
C ILE A 65 10.18 -15.85 -4.02
N SER A 66 8.90 -16.11 -3.76
CA SER A 66 8.44 -17.19 -2.90
C SER A 66 7.06 -17.64 -3.36
N LEU A 67 7.03 -18.62 -4.28
CA LEU A 67 5.85 -19.05 -5.04
C LEU A 67 4.55 -19.15 -4.20
N VAL A 68 4.59 -19.86 -3.08
CA VAL A 68 3.41 -20.06 -2.21
C VAL A 68 2.95 -18.73 -1.60
N SER A 69 3.88 -17.94 -1.06
CA SER A 69 3.56 -16.63 -0.48
C SER A 69 3.09 -15.64 -1.54
N ASP A 70 3.65 -15.69 -2.75
CA ASP A 70 3.29 -14.81 -3.86
C ASP A 70 1.87 -15.13 -4.34
N ILE A 71 1.53 -16.42 -4.50
CA ILE A 71 0.17 -16.85 -4.83
C ILE A 71 -0.81 -16.40 -3.75
N CYS A 72 -0.51 -16.63 -2.47
CA CYS A 72 -1.34 -16.16 -1.36
C CYS A 72 -1.50 -14.64 -1.34
N ALA A 73 -0.44 -13.89 -1.62
CA ALA A 73 -0.47 -12.42 -1.68
C ALA A 73 -1.33 -11.92 -2.85
N VAL A 74 -1.24 -12.56 -4.02
CA VAL A 74 -2.09 -12.27 -5.19
C VAL A 74 -3.56 -12.54 -4.86
N PHE A 75 -3.90 -13.68 -4.26
CA PHE A 75 -5.28 -13.95 -3.84
C PHE A 75 -5.79 -12.93 -2.82
N SER A 76 -4.95 -12.56 -1.84
CA SER A 76 -5.28 -11.53 -0.85
C SER A 76 -5.53 -10.17 -1.51
N LEU A 77 -4.72 -9.81 -2.51
CA LEU A 77 -4.87 -8.58 -3.27
C LEU A 77 -6.15 -8.59 -4.11
N ILE A 78 -6.43 -9.69 -4.82
CA ILE A 78 -7.63 -9.84 -5.64
C ILE A 78 -8.89 -9.74 -4.77
N PHE A 79 -8.91 -10.43 -3.63
CA PHE A 79 -10.05 -10.37 -2.72
C PHE A 79 -10.24 -8.96 -2.14
N PHE A 80 -9.14 -8.27 -1.82
CA PHE A 80 -9.18 -6.89 -1.35
C PHE A 80 -9.69 -5.92 -2.42
N LEU A 81 -9.22 -6.03 -3.67
CA LEU A 81 -9.58 -5.12 -4.76
C LEU A 81 -10.99 -5.38 -5.33
N LYS A 82 -11.51 -6.61 -5.21
CA LYS A 82 -12.89 -6.95 -5.60
C LYS A 82 -13.94 -6.54 -4.57
N ARG A 83 -13.53 -6.16 -3.37
CA ARG A 83 -14.40 -5.69 -2.29
C ARG A 83 -14.56 -4.18 -2.34
#